data_AF-A0A0J9TLY9-F1
#
_entry.id   AF-A0A0J9TLY9-F1
#
_cell.length_a   1.000
_cell.length_b   1.000
_cell.length_c   1.000
_cell.angle_alpha   90.00
_cell.angle_beta   90.00
_cell.angle_gamma   90.00
#
_symmetry.space_group_name_H-M   'P 1'
#
loop_
_entity.id
_entity.type
_entity.pdbx_description
1 polymer ?
#
loop_
_entity_poly.entity_id
_entity_poly.type
_entity_poly.pdbx_seq_one_letter_code
_entity_poly.pdbx_strand_id
1 'polypeptide(L)'
;MILITYWKPYEQECNLSKFIKNLDDAKDLEPIGFVHEFQSIESTQKDNVLEFFSILQKNYSSINTCNVNIRNQCCSYLNYWLYQKKAAKRIGKLYINDEAWELVDKLWNRLKGNNPFSCKRKRHEINMVYKKTCIDFMVYCVNKDELKQKCQHNDDGLKEMYCKNFNEFTNNYYTYFTKNVTCLRDTNKDIHYNWRFSDSCTLHDVAKTFPKYDEEKQTIVDDTSKNPITKCNVREDSGTINCYMLDGVPVTLEELPTIDVIPLKYGIYAGTSFLGFFSLGLYLYKVNKLLY
;
A
#
# COMPACT_ATOMS: atom_id res chain seq x y z
N MET A 1 32.99 7.09 11.19
CA MET A 1 31.87 6.96 12.14
C MET A 1 30.73 6.30 11.39
N ILE A 2 30.52 5.00 11.61
CA ILE A 2 29.44 4.23 10.96
C ILE A 2 28.18 4.51 11.78
N LEU A 3 27.25 5.30 11.23
CA LEU A 3 25.90 5.42 11.77
C LEU A 3 25.21 4.07 11.61
N ILE A 4 25.25 3.25 12.66
CA ILE A 4 24.37 2.10 12.78
C ILE A 4 22.96 2.68 12.90
N THR A 5 22.17 2.57 11.83
CA THR A 5 20.76 2.95 11.82
C THR A 5 19.97 1.90 12.59
N TYR A 6 19.56 2.20 13.82
CA TYR A 6 18.95 1.22 14.75
C TYR A 6 17.51 0.85 14.38
N TRP A 7 16.82 1.69 13.60
CA TRP A 7 15.43 1.48 13.18
C TRP A 7 15.22 0.48 12.04
N LYS A 8 16.22 0.22 11.18
CA LYS A 8 16.08 -0.63 9.98
C LYS A 8 15.58 -2.06 10.28
N PRO A 9 16.06 -2.75 11.33
CA PRO A 9 15.53 -4.06 11.70
C PRO A 9 14.01 -4.03 11.97
N TYR A 10 13.50 -3.00 12.64
CA TYR A 10 12.07 -2.86 12.97
C TYR A 10 11.22 -2.56 11.74
N GLU A 11 11.73 -1.73 10.84
CA GLU A 11 11.08 -1.55 9.55
C GLU A 11 11.00 -2.88 8.80
N GLN A 12 12.08 -3.67 8.76
CA GLN A 12 12.11 -4.97 8.10
C GLN A 12 11.17 -6.00 8.73
N GLU A 13 10.74 -5.80 9.98
CA GLU A 13 9.74 -6.62 10.62
C GLU A 13 8.30 -6.28 10.21
N CYS A 14 8.08 -5.13 9.57
CA CYS A 14 6.77 -4.72 9.09
C CYS A 14 6.30 -5.62 7.94
N ASN A 15 5.00 -5.90 7.86
CA ASN A 15 4.45 -6.86 6.92
C ASN A 15 4.73 -6.48 5.46
N LEU A 16 4.59 -5.20 5.12
CA LEU A 16 4.90 -4.71 3.78
C LEU A 16 6.40 -4.79 3.48
N SER A 17 7.27 -4.42 4.42
CA SER A 17 8.73 -4.56 4.26
C SER A 17 9.17 -6.01 4.09
N LYS A 18 8.57 -6.95 4.84
CA LYS A 18 8.82 -8.39 4.67
C LYS A 18 8.46 -8.84 3.27
N PHE A 19 7.29 -8.44 2.76
CA PHE A 19 6.87 -8.72 1.39
C PHE A 19 7.88 -8.16 0.37
N ILE A 20 8.27 -6.89 0.52
CA ILE A 20 9.24 -6.23 -0.35
C ILE A 20 10.59 -6.96 -0.34
N LYS A 21 11.11 -7.26 0.83
CA LYS A 21 12.37 -7.98 1.01
C LYS A 21 12.31 -9.35 0.35
N ASN A 22 11.24 -10.10 0.57
CA ASN A 22 11.05 -11.41 -0.05
C ASN A 22 10.99 -11.33 -1.58
N LEU A 23 10.42 -10.26 -2.15
CA LEU A 23 10.35 -10.05 -3.59
C LEU A 23 11.70 -9.60 -4.18
N ASP A 24 12.41 -8.71 -3.50
CA ASP A 24 13.69 -8.16 -3.97
C ASP A 24 14.86 -9.14 -3.78
N ASP A 25 14.85 -9.92 -2.70
CA ASP A 25 15.90 -10.88 -2.35
C ASP A 25 15.60 -12.32 -2.82
N ALA A 26 14.48 -12.55 -3.52
CA ALA A 26 14.05 -13.89 -3.94
C ALA A 26 15.16 -14.65 -4.70
N LYS A 27 15.63 -15.75 -4.11
CA LYS A 27 16.58 -16.69 -4.71
C LYS A 27 16.04 -18.12 -4.83
N ASP A 28 14.97 -18.44 -4.10
CA ASP A 28 14.43 -19.79 -4.02
C ASP A 28 13.31 -19.99 -5.06
N LEU A 29 13.56 -20.90 -5.99
CA LEU A 29 12.64 -21.28 -7.04
C LEU A 29 11.70 -22.38 -6.56
N GLU A 30 10.40 -22.16 -6.74
CA GLU A 30 9.39 -23.20 -6.62
C GLU A 30 8.99 -23.70 -8.02
N PRO A 31 8.59 -24.98 -8.15
CA PRO A 31 8.08 -25.54 -9.40
C PRO A 31 6.89 -24.71 -9.92
N ILE A 32 6.95 -24.33 -11.19
CA ILE A 32 5.93 -23.49 -11.83
C ILE A 32 4.85 -24.39 -12.45
N GLY A 33 3.57 -24.04 -12.29
CA GLY A 33 2.46 -24.71 -12.99
C GLY A 33 2.34 -24.36 -14.49
N PHE A 34 3.28 -23.58 -15.04
CA PHE A 34 3.20 -22.98 -16.38
C PHE A 34 4.34 -23.42 -17.31
N VAL A 35 5.07 -24.50 -16.98
CA VAL A 35 6.27 -24.93 -17.74
C VAL A 35 5.97 -25.17 -19.22
N HIS A 36 4.75 -25.62 -19.55
CA HIS A 36 4.33 -25.87 -20.94
C HIS A 36 4.17 -24.58 -21.76
N GLU A 37 3.75 -23.48 -21.13
CA GLU A 37 3.58 -22.18 -21.78
C GLU A 37 4.90 -21.53 -22.19
N PHE A 38 6.03 -21.99 -21.65
CA PHE A 38 7.37 -21.52 -22.01
C PHE A 38 8.02 -22.36 -23.13
N GLN A 39 7.31 -23.32 -23.72
CA GLN A 39 7.85 -24.14 -24.82
C GLN A 39 8.08 -23.35 -26.11
N SER A 40 7.36 -22.24 -26.32
CA SER A 40 7.46 -21.40 -27.52
C SER A 40 8.54 -20.31 -27.43
N ILE A 41 9.23 -20.18 -26.29
CA ILE A 41 10.32 -19.21 -26.11
C ILE A 41 11.64 -19.83 -26.58
N GLU A 42 12.49 -19.02 -27.20
CA GLU A 42 13.87 -19.41 -27.53
C GLU A 42 14.60 -20.02 -26.32
N SER A 43 15.34 -21.11 -26.55
CA SER A 43 16.01 -21.86 -25.47
C SER A 43 16.91 -20.98 -24.58
N THR A 44 17.50 -19.93 -25.14
CA THR A 44 18.40 -18.99 -24.45
C THR A 44 17.67 -18.03 -23.51
N GLN A 45 16.36 -17.83 -23.68
CA GLN A 45 15.52 -16.99 -22.82
C GLN A 45 14.70 -17.81 -21.82
N LYS A 46 14.44 -19.08 -22.15
CA LYS A 46 13.55 -19.95 -21.39
C LYS A 46 13.88 -20.01 -19.90
N ASP A 47 15.13 -20.25 -19.55
CA ASP A 47 15.55 -20.40 -18.13
C ASP A 47 15.38 -19.08 -17.36
N ASN A 48 15.76 -17.95 -17.94
CA ASN A 48 15.60 -16.64 -17.32
C ASN A 48 14.12 -16.29 -17.09
N VAL A 49 13.26 -16.61 -18.07
CA VAL A 49 11.83 -16.33 -17.99
C VAL A 49 11.16 -17.25 -16.97
N LEU A 50 11.54 -18.54 -16.92
CA LEU A 50 11.09 -19.46 -15.90
C LEU A 50 11.49 -18.95 -14.51
N GLU A 51 12.77 -18.63 -14.31
CA GLU A 51 13.27 -18.13 -13.03
C GLU A 51 12.51 -16.88 -12.58
N PHE A 52 12.34 -15.92 -13.50
CA PHE A 52 11.57 -14.70 -13.25
C PHE A 52 10.11 -14.97 -12.91
N PHE A 53 9.45 -15.85 -13.66
CA PHE A 53 8.03 -16.13 -13.48
C PHE A 53 7.77 -16.97 -12.22
N SER A 54 8.71 -17.85 -11.81
CA SER A 54 8.68 -18.51 -10.50
C SER A 54 8.62 -17.49 -9.36
N ILE A 55 9.54 -16.52 -9.39
CA ILE A 55 9.61 -15.45 -8.37
C ILE A 55 8.31 -14.65 -8.37
N LEU A 56 7.83 -14.28 -9.56
CA LEU A 56 6.58 -13.55 -9.73
C LEU A 56 5.37 -14.32 -9.17
N GLN A 57 5.23 -15.60 -9.51
CA GLN A 57 4.11 -16.43 -9.10
C GLN A 57 4.11 -16.65 -7.57
N LYS A 58 5.28 -16.92 -6.98
CA LYS A 58 5.43 -17.11 -5.54
C LYS A 58 5.03 -15.86 -4.76
N ASN A 59 5.54 -14.70 -5.17
CA ASN A 59 5.22 -13.43 -4.52
C ASN A 59 3.77 -13.00 -4.77
N TYR A 60 3.23 -13.23 -5.97
CA TYR A 60 1.80 -12.99 -6.20
C TYR A 60 0.93 -13.87 -5.29
N SER A 61 1.30 -15.13 -5.11
CA SER A 61 0.58 -16.06 -4.23
C SER A 61 0.65 -15.63 -2.76
N SER A 62 1.81 -15.12 -2.32
CA SER A 62 1.99 -14.60 -0.95
C SER A 62 1.18 -13.34 -0.67
N ILE A 63 0.71 -12.60 -1.68
CA ILE A 63 -0.22 -11.47 -1.46
C ILE A 63 -1.55 -11.96 -0.85
N ASN A 64 -1.96 -13.20 -1.13
CA ASN A 64 -3.16 -13.75 -0.52
C ASN A 64 -2.95 -14.05 0.97
N THR A 65 -1.71 -14.28 1.39
CA THR A 65 -1.33 -14.42 2.79
C THR A 65 -0.79 -13.12 3.39
N CYS A 66 -0.54 -12.06 2.60
CA CYS A 66 -0.36 -10.67 3.09
C CYS A 66 -1.57 -10.33 3.96
N ASN A 67 -1.30 -9.64 5.07
CA ASN A 67 -2.35 -9.04 5.90
C ASN A 67 -3.35 -8.30 4.99
N VAL A 68 -4.64 -8.62 5.16
CA VAL A 68 -5.75 -8.14 4.29
C VAL A 68 -5.70 -6.62 4.11
N ASN A 69 -5.29 -5.90 5.16
CA ASN A 69 -5.26 -4.44 5.20
C ASN A 69 -4.17 -3.83 4.32
N ILE A 70 -3.16 -4.60 3.89
CA ILE A 70 -2.04 -4.12 3.08
C ILE A 70 -1.95 -4.76 1.69
N ARG A 71 -2.90 -5.63 1.31
CA ARG A 71 -2.85 -6.38 0.05
C ARG A 71 -2.74 -5.48 -1.18
N ASN A 72 -3.45 -4.36 -1.16
CA ASN A 72 -3.38 -3.37 -2.25
C ASN A 72 -1.97 -2.79 -2.38
N GLN A 73 -1.30 -2.53 -1.27
CA GLN A 73 0.07 -2.01 -1.25
C GLN A 73 1.09 -3.08 -1.63
N CYS A 74 0.86 -4.35 -1.24
CA CYS A 74 1.64 -5.48 -1.76
C CYS A 74 1.51 -5.53 -3.31
N CYS A 75 0.29 -5.35 -3.87
CA CYS A 75 0.08 -5.26 -5.32
C CYS A 75 0.74 -4.04 -5.97
N SER A 76 0.60 -2.85 -5.39
CA SER A 76 1.22 -1.62 -5.93
C SER A 76 2.73 -1.75 -6.00
N TYR A 77 3.36 -2.35 -4.98
CA TYR A 77 4.79 -2.64 -5.00
C TYR A 77 5.15 -3.69 -6.05
N LEU A 78 4.39 -4.79 -6.16
CA LEU A 78 4.64 -5.83 -7.16
C LEU A 78 4.54 -5.29 -8.59
N ASN A 79 3.55 -4.43 -8.88
CA ASN A 79 3.40 -3.75 -10.16
C ASN A 79 4.57 -2.78 -10.45
N TYR A 80 5.06 -2.08 -9.41
CA TYR A 80 6.24 -1.24 -9.53
C TYR A 80 7.51 -2.07 -9.81
N TRP A 81 7.71 -3.16 -9.08
CA TRP A 81 8.82 -4.09 -9.26
C TRP A 81 8.84 -4.66 -10.68
N LEU A 82 7.70 -5.12 -11.20
CA LEU A 82 7.57 -5.59 -12.59
C LEU A 82 8.00 -4.53 -13.60
N TYR A 83 7.55 -3.29 -13.39
CA TYR A 83 7.91 -2.17 -14.25
C TYR A 83 9.42 -1.87 -14.20
N GLN A 84 10.05 -1.95 -13.02
CA GLN A 84 11.50 -1.82 -12.88
C GLN A 84 12.25 -2.92 -13.61
N LYS A 85 11.84 -4.17 -13.46
CA LYS A 85 12.49 -5.31 -14.12
C LYS A 85 12.35 -5.23 -15.65
N LYS A 86 11.21 -4.77 -16.16
CA LYS A 86 10.99 -4.55 -17.61
C LYS A 86 11.79 -3.35 -18.15
N ALA A 87 11.89 -2.26 -17.38
CA ALA A 87 12.62 -1.06 -17.79
C ALA A 87 14.15 -1.21 -17.68
N ALA A 88 14.64 -2.17 -16.88
CA ALA A 88 16.05 -2.49 -16.77
C ALA A 88 16.59 -3.01 -18.12
N LYS A 89 17.14 -2.10 -18.93
CA LYS A 89 17.72 -2.42 -20.25
C LYS A 89 18.89 -3.39 -20.08
N ARG A 90 18.79 -4.59 -20.66
CA ARG A 90 19.88 -5.51 -21.07
C ARG A 90 21.06 -5.75 -20.09
N ILE A 91 20.94 -5.39 -18.82
CA ILE A 91 22.02 -5.47 -17.83
C ILE A 91 21.44 -6.13 -16.59
N GLY A 92 21.75 -7.42 -16.45
CA GLY A 92 21.34 -8.23 -15.30
C GLY A 92 21.40 -9.72 -15.59
N LYS A 93 21.50 -10.52 -14.52
CA LYS A 93 21.54 -12.00 -14.55
C LYS A 93 20.24 -12.63 -15.11
N LEU A 94 19.15 -11.87 -15.12
CA LEU A 94 17.80 -12.26 -15.58
C LEU A 94 17.31 -11.36 -16.72
N TYR A 95 18.12 -11.20 -17.76
CA TYR A 95 17.67 -10.47 -18.95
C TYR A 95 16.56 -11.25 -19.66
N ILE A 96 15.45 -10.54 -19.93
CA ILE A 96 14.28 -11.01 -20.67
C ILE A 96 14.08 -10.06 -21.85
N ASN A 97 14.05 -10.60 -23.07
CA ASN A 97 13.81 -9.83 -24.30
C ASN A 97 12.33 -9.41 -24.44
N ASP A 98 12.04 -8.54 -25.41
CA ASP A 98 10.69 -7.98 -25.58
C ASP A 98 9.62 -9.06 -25.84
N GLU A 99 9.92 -10.06 -26.67
CA GLU A 99 9.02 -11.19 -26.97
C GLU A 99 8.69 -12.02 -25.73
N ALA A 100 9.70 -12.34 -24.92
CA ALA A 100 9.51 -13.06 -23.67
C ALA A 100 8.73 -12.24 -22.63
N TRP A 101 8.88 -10.92 -22.62
CA TRP A 101 8.06 -10.03 -21.81
C TRP A 101 6.58 -10.04 -22.22
N GLU A 102 6.25 -10.24 -23.50
CA GLU A 102 4.86 -10.42 -23.93
C GLU A 102 4.25 -11.67 -23.30
N LEU A 103 5.01 -12.77 -23.20
CA LEU A 103 4.54 -13.95 -22.49
C LEU A 103 4.32 -13.68 -21.00
N VAL A 104 5.27 -13.02 -20.33
CA VAL A 104 5.13 -12.64 -18.91
C VAL A 104 3.87 -11.79 -18.70
N ASP A 105 3.65 -10.78 -19.55
CA ASP A 105 2.47 -9.91 -19.49
C ASP A 105 1.17 -10.70 -19.74
N LYS A 106 1.18 -11.69 -20.64
CA LYS A 106 0.04 -12.59 -20.91
C LYS A 106 -0.26 -13.50 -19.71
N LEU A 107 0.77 -14.06 -19.08
CA LEU A 107 0.62 -14.97 -17.95
C LEU A 107 0.24 -14.26 -16.64
N TRP A 108 0.61 -12.98 -16.47
CA TRP A 108 0.22 -12.17 -15.31
C TRP A 108 -1.29 -12.24 -15.01
N ASN A 109 -2.13 -12.08 -16.03
CA ASN A 109 -3.60 -12.11 -15.85
C ASN A 109 -4.12 -13.48 -15.39
N ARG A 110 -3.34 -14.55 -15.58
CA ARG A 110 -3.66 -15.91 -15.14
C ARG A 110 -3.22 -16.18 -13.70
N LEU A 111 -2.33 -15.37 -13.12
CA LEU A 111 -1.84 -15.53 -11.75
C LEU A 111 -2.95 -15.40 -10.70
N LYS A 112 -4.05 -14.68 -11.01
CA LYS A 112 -5.20 -14.61 -10.10
C LYS A 112 -5.81 -15.99 -9.82
N GLY A 113 -5.73 -16.92 -10.78
CA GLY A 113 -6.42 -18.21 -10.71
C GLY A 113 -7.89 -18.07 -10.30
N ASN A 114 -8.27 -18.78 -9.24
CA ASN A 114 -9.61 -18.74 -8.64
C ASN A 114 -9.72 -17.75 -7.45
N ASN A 115 -8.70 -16.92 -7.21
CA ASN A 115 -8.70 -16.02 -6.07
C ASN A 115 -9.69 -14.85 -6.29
N PRO A 116 -10.52 -14.49 -5.29
CA PRO A 116 -11.41 -13.33 -5.38
C PRO A 116 -10.63 -12.00 -5.44
N PHE A 117 -9.45 -11.94 -4.83
CA PHE A 117 -8.56 -10.79 -4.89
C PHE A 117 -7.58 -10.92 -6.06
N SER A 118 -7.35 -9.82 -6.77
CA SER A 118 -6.37 -9.78 -7.85
C SER A 118 -5.64 -8.45 -7.90
N CYS A 119 -4.33 -8.51 -8.16
CA CYS A 119 -3.56 -7.31 -8.44
C CYS A 119 -3.89 -6.83 -9.85
N LYS A 120 -4.70 -5.77 -9.93
CA LYS A 120 -4.93 -5.08 -11.20
C LYS A 120 -3.64 -4.37 -11.58
N ARG A 121 -3.24 -4.50 -12.84
CA ARG A 121 -2.06 -3.80 -13.38
C ARG A 121 -2.54 -2.71 -14.31
N LYS A 122 -2.38 -1.45 -13.91
CA LYS A 122 -2.58 -0.31 -14.81
C LYS A 122 -1.25 0.12 -15.41
N ARG A 123 -1.21 0.31 -16.74
CA ARG A 123 -0.08 0.96 -17.39
C ARG A 123 -0.20 2.45 -17.10
N HIS A 124 0.74 2.97 -16.31
CA HIS A 124 0.89 4.39 -16.09
C HIS A 124 2.18 4.85 -16.76
N GLU A 125 2.08 5.82 -17.67
CA GLU A 125 3.22 6.49 -18.31
C GLU A 125 3.78 7.54 -17.36
N ILE A 126 4.29 7.10 -16.21
CA ILE A 126 4.89 7.96 -15.19
C ILE A 126 6.40 7.74 -15.20
N ASN A 127 7.18 8.82 -15.12
CA ASN A 127 8.63 8.75 -15.01
C ASN A 127 9.05 7.92 -13.78
N MET A 128 10.04 7.05 -13.99
CA MET A 128 10.52 6.07 -13.03
C MET A 128 10.97 6.62 -11.68
N VAL A 129 11.67 7.76 -11.68
CA VAL A 129 12.19 8.37 -10.46
C VAL A 129 11.03 8.77 -9.56
N TYR A 130 10.02 9.42 -10.13
CA TYR A 130 8.84 9.83 -9.36
C TYR A 130 7.99 8.65 -8.91
N LYS A 131 7.86 7.61 -9.75
CA LYS A 131 7.16 6.38 -9.36
C LYS A 131 7.83 5.74 -8.14
N LYS A 132 9.17 5.72 -8.11
CA LYS A 132 9.93 5.25 -6.95
C LYS A 132 9.59 6.09 -5.70
N THR A 133 9.64 7.41 -5.78
CA THR A 133 9.36 8.26 -4.61
C THR A 133 7.94 8.10 -4.09
N CYS A 134 6.93 7.92 -4.96
CA CYS A 134 5.56 7.61 -4.53
C CYS A 134 5.46 6.24 -3.84
N ILE A 135 6.17 5.23 -4.34
CA ILE A 135 6.23 3.90 -3.70
C ILE A 135 6.92 3.98 -2.34
N ASP A 136 8.05 4.69 -2.24
CA ASP A 136 8.74 4.90 -0.97
C ASP A 136 7.81 5.62 0.04
N PHE A 137 6.98 6.57 -0.42
CA PHE A 137 5.99 7.25 0.42
C PHE A 137 4.88 6.32 0.91
N MET A 138 4.34 5.47 0.04
CA MET A 138 3.41 4.41 0.42
C MET A 138 4.01 3.47 1.48
N VAL A 139 5.24 3.00 1.26
CA VAL A 139 5.94 2.10 2.18
C VAL A 139 6.11 2.76 3.54
N TYR A 140 6.55 4.02 3.55
CA TYR A 140 6.62 4.82 4.76
C TYR A 140 5.29 4.87 5.49
N CYS A 141 4.20 5.24 4.81
CA CYS A 141 2.88 5.41 5.44
C CYS A 141 2.38 4.11 6.08
N VAL A 142 2.48 2.98 5.36
CA VAL A 142 2.04 1.67 5.88
C VAL A 142 2.90 1.23 7.06
N ASN A 143 4.22 1.32 6.94
CA ASN A 143 5.13 0.92 8.01
C ASN A 143 5.02 1.83 9.23
N LYS A 144 4.79 3.14 9.03
CA LYS A 144 4.51 4.09 10.10
C LYS A 144 3.33 3.63 10.93
N ASP A 145 2.23 3.27 10.29
CA ASP A 145 1.00 2.88 11.00
C ASP A 145 1.18 1.55 11.74
N GLU A 146 1.89 0.58 11.15
CA GLU A 146 2.24 -0.68 11.83
C GLU A 146 3.18 -0.46 13.03
N LEU A 147 4.24 0.34 12.87
CA LEU A 147 5.17 0.66 13.95
C LEU A 147 4.51 1.48 15.06
N LYS A 148 3.59 2.40 14.70
CA LYS A 148 2.77 3.15 15.64
C LYS A 148 1.96 2.19 16.52
N GLN A 149 1.32 1.18 15.93
CA GLN A 149 0.57 0.18 16.69
C GLN A 149 1.48 -0.62 17.63
N LYS A 150 2.63 -1.09 17.15
CA LYS A 150 3.63 -1.80 17.98
C LYS A 150 4.14 -0.93 19.13
N CYS A 151 4.35 0.37 18.91
CA CYS A 151 4.73 1.29 19.98
C CYS A 151 3.59 1.52 21.00
N GLN A 152 2.34 1.63 20.55
CA GLN A 152 1.22 1.95 21.44
C GLN A 152 0.65 0.75 22.20
N HIS A 153 0.70 -0.46 21.63
CA HIS A 153 -0.02 -1.64 22.13
C HIS A 153 0.89 -2.77 22.64
N ASN A 154 2.22 -2.66 22.55
CA ASN A 154 3.09 -3.65 23.17
C ASN A 154 3.22 -3.37 24.67
N ASP A 155 2.72 -4.28 25.50
CA ASP A 155 2.89 -4.23 26.96
C ASP A 155 4.15 -5.00 27.44
N ASP A 156 4.80 -5.75 26.56
CA ASP A 156 5.88 -6.70 26.89
C ASP A 156 7.28 -6.08 26.85
N GLY A 157 7.60 -5.04 27.63
CA GLY A 157 8.98 -4.51 27.84
C GLY A 157 9.74 -3.98 26.60
N LEU A 158 9.28 -4.29 25.39
CA LEU A 158 9.80 -3.90 24.08
C LEU A 158 9.19 -2.59 23.62
N LYS A 159 8.17 -2.08 24.32
CA LYS A 159 7.47 -0.84 24.03
C LYS A 159 8.45 0.32 23.81
N GLU A 160 9.33 0.53 24.77
CA GLU A 160 10.34 1.59 24.72
C GLU A 160 11.25 1.44 23.50
N MET A 161 11.62 0.21 23.16
CA MET A 161 12.42 -0.11 21.99
C MET A 161 11.67 0.27 20.70
N TYR A 162 10.42 -0.17 20.52
CA TYR A 162 9.62 0.19 19.35
C TYR A 162 9.36 1.69 19.24
N CYS A 163 9.07 2.36 20.36
CA CYS A 163 8.78 3.79 20.39
C CYS A 163 10.01 4.66 20.11
N LYS A 164 11.19 4.30 20.63
CA LYS A 164 12.45 4.99 20.28
C LYS A 164 12.78 4.83 18.80
N ASN A 165 12.63 3.61 18.27
CA ASN A 165 12.85 3.34 16.85
C ASN A 165 11.81 4.03 15.95
N PHE A 166 10.58 4.26 16.43
CA PHE A 166 9.55 5.01 15.71
C PHE A 166 9.99 6.46 15.42
N ASN A 167 10.58 7.14 16.41
CA ASN A 167 11.10 8.50 16.23
C ASN A 167 12.24 8.55 15.21
N GLU A 168 13.17 7.61 15.27
CA GLU A 168 14.27 7.54 14.31
C GLU A 168 13.76 7.21 12.89
N PHE A 169 12.86 6.24 12.75
CA PHE A 169 12.20 5.89 11.49
C PHE A 169 11.51 7.11 10.86
N THR A 170 10.64 7.80 11.60
CA THR A 170 9.91 8.97 11.09
C THR A 170 10.82 10.13 10.71
N ASN A 171 11.88 10.38 11.48
CA ASN A 171 12.85 11.45 11.19
C ASN A 171 13.68 11.18 9.94
N ASN A 172 14.05 9.92 9.71
CA ASN A 172 14.78 9.55 8.50
C ASN A 172 13.94 9.76 7.24
N TYR A 173 12.68 9.33 7.26
CA TYR A 173 11.78 9.55 6.13
C TYR A 173 11.40 11.03 5.96
N TYR A 174 11.24 11.80 7.04
CA TYR A 174 11.09 13.26 6.95
C TYR A 174 12.27 13.90 6.21
N THR A 175 13.50 13.55 6.59
CA THR A 175 14.72 14.04 5.93
C THR A 175 14.79 13.63 4.46
N TYR A 176 14.40 12.39 4.15
CA TYR A 176 14.33 11.89 2.78
C TYR A 176 13.33 12.69 1.92
N PHE A 177 12.09 12.84 2.38
CA PHE A 177 11.05 13.50 1.58
C PHE A 177 11.27 15.01 1.48
N THR A 178 11.72 15.69 2.54
CA THR A 178 12.04 17.12 2.46
C THR A 178 13.22 17.42 1.52
N LYS A 179 14.15 16.48 1.37
CA LYS A 179 15.26 16.62 0.42
C LYS A 179 14.85 16.32 -1.03
N ASN A 180 13.99 15.34 -1.25
CA ASN A 180 13.63 14.86 -2.60
C ASN A 180 12.35 15.50 -3.17
N VAL A 181 11.49 16.06 -2.32
CA VAL A 181 10.27 16.79 -2.69
C VAL A 181 10.47 18.26 -2.35
N THR A 182 10.99 19.03 -3.31
CA THR A 182 11.42 20.42 -3.10
C THR A 182 10.25 21.39 -2.92
N CYS A 183 9.10 21.10 -3.52
CA CYS A 183 7.89 21.90 -3.34
C CYS A 183 6.63 21.08 -3.61
N LEU A 184 5.50 21.50 -3.03
CA LEU A 184 4.17 20.95 -3.27
C LEU A 184 3.36 21.88 -4.17
N ARG A 185 2.75 21.35 -5.23
CA ARG A 185 1.89 22.15 -6.11
C ARG A 185 0.64 22.60 -5.35
N ASP A 186 0.27 23.86 -5.49
CA ASP A 186 -0.95 24.40 -4.87
C ASP A 186 -2.18 23.92 -5.65
N THR A 187 -2.72 22.77 -5.28
CA THR A 187 -3.84 22.13 -5.97
C THR A 187 -5.21 22.61 -5.47
N ASN A 188 -5.38 23.90 -5.20
CA ASN A 188 -6.71 24.50 -4.95
C ASN A 188 -7.70 24.28 -6.12
N LYS A 189 -7.24 23.75 -7.27
CA LYS A 189 -8.05 23.39 -8.45
C LYS A 189 -7.96 21.91 -8.83
N ASP A 190 -7.18 21.09 -8.13
CA ASP A 190 -7.03 19.65 -8.44
C ASP A 190 -7.72 18.84 -7.34
N ILE A 191 -8.69 18.02 -7.73
CA ILE A 191 -9.53 17.23 -6.81
C ILE A 191 -8.68 16.17 -6.08
N HIS A 192 -7.49 15.89 -6.62
CA HIS A 192 -6.55 14.90 -6.12
C HIS A 192 -5.29 15.62 -5.62
N TYR A 193 -5.20 15.88 -4.32
CA TYR A 193 -3.98 16.42 -3.71
C TYR A 193 -2.78 15.50 -4.02
N ASN A 194 -1.77 16.04 -4.73
CA ASN A 194 -0.51 15.34 -4.96
C ASN A 194 0.09 14.93 -3.59
N TRP A 195 0.80 13.81 -3.51
CA TRP A 195 1.44 13.37 -2.25
C TRP A 195 0.51 13.09 -1.06
N ARG A 196 -0.74 12.66 -1.33
CA ARG A 196 -1.66 12.13 -0.33
C ARG A 196 -1.80 10.61 -0.47
N PHE A 197 -1.46 9.88 0.59
CA PHE A 197 -1.70 8.43 0.70
C PHE A 197 -2.98 8.14 1.52
N SER A 198 -3.15 8.84 2.63
CA SER A 198 -4.32 8.79 3.50
C SER A 198 -4.51 10.14 4.20
N ASP A 199 -5.57 10.29 4.98
CA ASP A 199 -5.83 11.51 5.77
C ASP A 199 -4.82 11.71 6.90
N SER A 200 -4.13 10.64 7.29
CA SER A 200 -3.06 10.63 8.28
C SER A 200 -1.65 10.55 7.66
N CYS A 201 -1.56 10.55 6.33
CA CYS A 201 -0.29 10.46 5.62
C CYS A 201 -0.35 11.24 4.30
N THR A 202 0.01 12.52 4.38
CA THR A 202 0.03 13.48 3.28
C THR A 202 1.14 14.50 3.46
N LEU A 203 1.98 14.73 2.44
CA LEU A 203 3.06 15.72 2.56
C LEU A 203 2.55 17.15 2.76
N HIS A 204 1.27 17.42 2.48
CA HIS A 204 0.62 18.70 2.79
C HIS A 204 0.45 18.96 4.29
N ASP A 205 0.51 17.91 5.12
CA ASP A 205 0.50 17.97 6.58
C ASP A 205 1.70 17.19 7.13
N VAL A 206 2.85 17.86 7.17
CA VAL A 206 4.12 17.29 7.61
C VAL A 206 4.06 16.86 9.09
N ALA A 207 3.42 17.64 9.94
CA ALA A 207 3.37 17.37 11.38
C ALA A 207 2.64 16.05 11.66
N LYS A 208 1.50 15.83 11.00
CA LYS A 208 0.71 14.61 11.11
C LYS A 208 1.33 13.42 10.38
N THR A 209 1.98 13.67 9.25
CA THR A 209 2.59 12.63 8.43
C THR A 209 3.84 12.06 9.06
N PHE A 210 4.65 12.92 9.69
CA PHE A 210 5.89 12.56 10.37
C PHE A 210 5.77 12.82 11.88
N PRO A 211 4.88 12.12 12.58
CA PRO A 211 4.66 12.34 14.01
C PRO A 211 5.86 11.85 14.83
N LYS A 212 5.83 12.12 16.13
CA LYS A 212 6.81 11.62 17.09
C LYS A 212 6.14 11.00 18.31
N TYR A 213 6.78 10.01 18.89
CA TYR A 213 6.53 9.55 20.23
C TYR A 213 7.03 10.60 21.24
N ASP A 214 6.10 11.07 22.05
CA ASP A 214 6.31 11.97 23.20
C ASP A 214 6.49 11.10 24.45
N GLU A 215 7.70 11.10 25.01
CA GLU A 215 8.06 10.25 26.16
C GLU A 215 7.31 10.69 27.43
N GLU A 216 7.04 11.98 27.60
CA GLU A 216 6.32 12.52 28.76
C GLU A 216 4.85 12.08 28.75
N LYS A 217 4.21 12.16 27.58
CA LYS A 217 2.81 11.75 27.38
C LYS A 217 2.64 10.28 27.08
N GLN A 218 3.74 9.55 26.88
CA GLN A 218 3.78 8.16 26.45
C GLN A 218 2.87 7.85 25.26
N THR A 219 2.82 8.76 24.29
CA THR A 219 1.93 8.66 23.13
C THR A 219 2.54 9.27 21.89
N ILE A 220 2.02 8.89 20.72
CA ILE A 220 2.43 9.46 19.44
C ILE A 220 1.60 10.72 19.18
N VAL A 221 2.28 11.84 18.98
CA VAL A 221 1.70 13.17 18.72
C VAL A 221 2.21 13.71 17.40
N ASP A 222 1.43 14.62 16.80
CA ASP A 222 1.86 15.37 15.63
C ASP A 222 3.11 16.20 15.96
N ASP A 223 4.13 16.14 15.10
CA ASP A 223 5.39 16.82 15.37
C ASP A 223 5.41 18.22 14.76
N THR A 224 4.85 19.18 15.50
CA THR A 224 4.77 20.59 15.09
C THR A 224 6.13 21.28 14.98
N SER A 225 7.23 20.63 15.36
CA SER A 225 8.59 21.15 15.16
C SER A 225 9.11 20.95 13.73
N LYS A 226 8.46 20.10 12.93
CA LYS A 226 8.84 19.83 11.54
C LYS A 226 8.31 20.91 10.62
N ASN A 227 9.19 21.40 9.76
CA ASN A 227 8.85 22.47 8.82
C ASN A 227 7.97 21.92 7.69
N PRO A 228 6.89 22.62 7.32
CA PRO A 228 6.11 22.28 6.12
C PRO A 228 6.97 22.33 4.85
N ILE A 229 6.64 21.48 3.87
CA ILE A 229 7.23 21.60 2.53
C ILE A 229 6.61 22.82 1.84
N THR A 230 7.44 23.65 1.22
CA THR A 230 7.02 24.90 0.58
C THR A 230 6.13 24.64 -0.63
N LYS A 231 5.27 25.61 -0.98
CA LYS A 231 4.47 25.53 -2.20
C LYS A 231 5.32 25.90 -3.43
N CYS A 232 5.08 25.24 -4.56
CA CYS A 232 5.76 25.57 -5.81
C CYS A 232 5.33 26.94 -6.33
N ASN A 233 6.28 27.74 -6.83
CA ASN A 233 5.98 28.95 -7.58
C ASN A 233 5.35 28.56 -8.93
N VAL A 234 4.24 29.19 -9.31
CA VAL A 234 3.40 28.85 -10.49
C VAL A 234 4.14 28.86 -11.84
N ARG A 235 5.41 29.30 -11.87
CA ARG A 235 6.27 29.37 -13.07
C ARG A 235 7.22 28.19 -13.27
N GLU A 236 7.36 27.30 -12.30
CA GLU A 236 8.22 26.11 -12.43
C GLU A 236 7.36 24.88 -12.67
N ASP A 237 7.64 24.19 -13.77
CA ASP A 237 7.13 22.85 -14.02
C ASP A 237 7.79 21.92 -13.00
N SER A 238 7.15 21.73 -11.86
CA SER A 238 7.75 21.06 -10.70
C SER A 238 8.00 19.57 -10.91
N GLY A 239 7.61 19.01 -12.07
CA GLY A 239 7.65 17.58 -12.35
C GLY A 239 6.90 16.75 -11.30
N THR A 240 6.15 17.37 -10.39
CA THR A 240 5.52 16.68 -9.27
C THR A 240 4.26 15.99 -9.75
N ILE A 241 4.37 14.67 -9.79
CA ILE A 241 3.28 13.77 -10.14
C ILE A 241 2.33 13.61 -8.97
N ASN A 242 1.08 13.41 -9.32
CA ASN A 242 0.07 12.99 -8.38
C ASN A 242 0.33 11.54 -7.96
N CYS A 243 0.88 11.35 -6.76
CA CYS A 243 1.00 10.02 -6.16
C CYS A 243 -0.38 9.39 -5.83
N TYR A 244 -1.48 10.09 -6.12
CA TYR A 244 -2.83 9.56 -5.94
C TYR A 244 -3.00 8.27 -6.74
N MET A 245 -3.02 7.17 -5.97
CA MET A 245 -3.40 5.84 -6.41
C MET A 245 -2.57 5.27 -7.55
N LEU A 246 -1.33 4.89 -7.23
CA LEU A 246 -0.76 3.68 -7.85
C LEU A 246 -1.67 2.49 -7.49
N ASP A 247 -2.64 2.22 -8.38
CA ASP A 247 -3.60 1.11 -8.42
C ASP A 247 -4.82 1.09 -7.49
N GLY A 248 -5.00 2.14 -6.67
CA GLY A 248 -6.33 2.61 -6.25
C GLY A 248 -7.12 1.79 -5.25
N VAL A 249 -6.94 2.12 -3.96
CA VAL A 249 -7.99 2.31 -2.95
C VAL A 249 -7.39 3.24 -1.87
N PRO A 250 -8.05 4.33 -1.44
CA PRO A 250 -7.61 5.06 -0.27
C PRO A 250 -7.90 4.18 0.94
N VAL A 251 -6.92 3.93 1.79
CA VAL A 251 -7.15 3.13 2.99
C VAL A 251 -8.06 3.92 3.92
N THR A 252 -9.35 3.61 3.92
CA THR A 252 -10.15 3.69 5.13
C THR A 252 -9.73 2.49 5.96
N LEU A 253 -8.89 2.73 6.97
CA LEU A 253 -8.70 1.79 8.07
C LEU A 253 -10.07 1.69 8.77
N GLU A 254 -10.98 0.86 8.23
CA GLU A 254 -11.99 0.28 9.10
C GLU A 254 -11.22 -0.44 10.21
N GLU A 255 -11.60 -0.09 11.41
CA GLU A 255 -10.97 -0.42 12.67
C GLU A 255 -10.45 -1.86 12.66
N LEU A 256 -9.16 -2.01 12.92
CA LEU A 256 -8.59 -3.29 13.30
C LEU A 256 -9.50 -3.90 14.35
N PRO A 257 -10.01 -5.14 14.16
CA PRO A 257 -10.88 -5.73 15.15
C PRO A 257 -10.05 -5.94 16.40
N THR A 258 -10.27 -5.10 17.41
CA THR A 258 -9.95 -5.42 18.79
C THR A 258 -10.82 -6.63 19.12
N ILE A 259 -10.21 -7.82 19.10
CA ILE A 259 -10.81 -8.99 19.72
C ILE A 259 -10.80 -8.71 21.21
N ASP A 260 -11.88 -8.12 21.73
CA ASP A 260 -12.50 -8.64 22.94
C ASP A 260 -13.94 -8.11 23.18
N VAL A 261 -14.83 -9.05 23.50
CA VAL A 261 -16.07 -8.93 24.29
C VAL A 261 -17.38 -8.31 23.67
N ILE A 262 -18.32 -9.24 23.40
CA ILE A 262 -19.81 -9.16 23.43
C ILE A 262 -20.57 -8.32 22.37
N PRO A 263 -21.37 -8.96 21.47
CA PRO A 263 -22.30 -8.25 20.59
C PRO A 263 -23.65 -8.05 21.30
N LEU A 264 -23.79 -6.96 22.06
CA LEU A 264 -25.10 -6.52 22.53
C LEU A 264 -25.26 -5.00 22.40
N LYS A 265 -25.18 -4.47 21.17
CA LYS A 265 -25.61 -3.08 20.90
C LYS A 265 -25.97 -2.69 19.47
N TYR A 266 -26.17 -3.65 18.56
CA TYR A 266 -26.64 -3.36 17.19
C TYR A 266 -28.09 -3.83 16.90
N GLY A 267 -28.88 -4.13 17.93
CA GLY A 267 -30.25 -4.62 17.78
C GLY A 267 -31.36 -3.58 17.69
N ILE A 268 -31.08 -2.26 17.68
CA ILE A 268 -32.15 -1.24 17.84
C ILE A 268 -32.33 -0.30 16.63
N TYR A 269 -31.45 -0.33 15.62
CA TYR A 269 -31.53 0.63 14.50
C TYR A 269 -31.84 0.06 13.11
N ALA A 270 -32.38 -1.16 13.05
CA ALA A 270 -32.93 -1.76 11.81
C ALA A 270 -34.42 -2.12 11.92
N GLY A 271 -35.12 -1.65 12.96
CA GLY A 271 -36.50 -2.03 13.30
C GLY A 271 -37.57 -0.95 13.10
N THR A 272 -37.24 0.24 12.61
CA THR A 272 -38.22 1.35 12.49
C THR A 272 -38.76 1.56 11.08
N SER A 273 -38.10 1.02 10.04
CA SER A 273 -38.57 1.15 8.65
C SER A 273 -39.57 0.07 8.22
N PHE A 274 -39.69 -1.04 8.93
CA PHE A 274 -40.63 -2.13 8.60
C PHE A 274 -42.05 -1.93 9.15
N LEU A 275 -42.22 -1.19 10.25
CA LEU A 275 -43.54 -0.92 10.84
C LEU A 275 -44.37 0.10 10.03
N GLY A 276 -43.71 1.04 9.33
CA GLY A 276 -44.37 2.00 8.45
C GLY A 276 -45.02 1.35 7.22
N PHE A 277 -44.35 0.35 6.62
CA PHE A 277 -44.86 -0.36 5.44
C PHE A 277 -46.05 -1.28 5.75
N PHE A 278 -46.05 -1.96 6.91
CA PHE A 278 -47.20 -2.79 7.31
C PHE A 278 -48.45 -1.95 7.62
N SER A 279 -48.28 -0.76 8.17
CA SER A 279 -49.39 0.15 8.50
C SER A 279 -50.08 0.70 7.24
N LEU A 280 -49.31 1.03 6.20
CA LEU A 280 -49.85 1.49 4.91
C LEU A 280 -50.59 0.37 4.16
N GLY A 281 -50.05 -0.86 4.20
CA GLY A 281 -50.67 -2.03 3.58
C GLY A 281 -52.04 -2.38 4.18
N LEU A 282 -52.18 -2.33 5.51
CA LEU A 282 -53.46 -2.57 6.20
C LEU A 282 -54.49 -1.45 5.93
N TYR A 283 -54.04 -0.20 5.84
CA TYR A 283 -54.91 0.93 5.51
C TYR A 283 -55.49 0.80 4.09
N LEU A 284 -54.65 0.52 3.09
CA LEU A 284 -55.09 0.34 1.70
C LEU A 284 -56.00 -0.89 1.52
N TYR A 285 -55.73 -1.99 2.23
CA TYR A 285 -56.60 -3.17 2.21
C TYR A 285 -58.01 -2.87 2.77
N LYS A 286 -58.09 -2.07 3.86
CA LYS A 286 -59.38 -1.72 4.48
C LYS A 286 -60.21 -0.76 3.61
N VAL A 287 -59.57 0.19 2.92
CA VAL A 287 -60.28 1.14 2.03
C VAL A 287 -60.81 0.43 0.77
N ASN A 288 -60.08 -0.53 0.21
CA ASN A 288 -60.54 -1.28 -0.97
C ASN A 288 -61.71 -2.23 -0.68
N LYS A 289 -61.89 -2.67 0.57
CA LYS A 289 -63.00 -3.55 0.96
C LYS A 289 -64.32 -2.80 1.23
N LEU A 290 -64.31 -1.47 1.21
CA LEU A 290 -65.50 -0.62 1.37
C LEU A 290 -66.05 -0.10 0.03
N LEU A 291 -65.39 -0.44 -1.09
CA LEU A 291 -65.77 -0.06 -2.46
C LEU A 291 -66.32 -1.23 -3.29
N TYR A 292 -66.63 -2.36 -2.65
CA TYR A 292 -67.34 -3.52 -3.23
C TYR A 292 -68.43 -4.01 -2.27
#